data_AF-A0AAV2IR32-F1
#
_entry.id   AF-A0AAV2IR32-F1
#
_cell.length_a   1.000
_cell.length_b   1.000
_cell.length_c   1.000
_cell.angle_alpha   90.00
_cell.angle_beta   90.00
_cell.angle_gamma   90.00
#
_symmetry.space_group_name_H-M   'P 1'
#
loop_
_entity.id
_entity.type
_entity.pdbx_description
1 polymer ?
#
loop_
_entity_poly.entity_id
_entity_poly.type
_entity_poly.pdbx_seq_one_letter_code
_entity_poly.pdbx_strand_id
1 'polypeptide(L)'
;MIESVQARQRGAYNFSDHYDNLCALQDSVPLPSVKAHLAQGVIDLNGDRIRLTDWQPIINSIKINKSLQFIAVRSYYQIPPEEDAKRAAILKRKMPSIRSKEITHRLMKALK
;
A
#
# COMPACT_ATOMS: atom_id res chain seq x y z
N MET A 1 -5.42 10.98 -17.57
CA MET A 1 -5.59 12.40 -17.19
C MET A 1 -4.46 12.76 -16.23
N ILE A 2 -3.71 13.84 -16.48
CA ILE A 2 -2.63 14.26 -15.57
C ILE A 2 -3.23 15.21 -14.54
N GLU A 3 -3.16 14.89 -13.25
CA GLU A 3 -3.61 15.78 -12.17
C GLU A 3 -2.90 17.13 -12.24
N SER A 4 -3.61 18.23 -11.97
CA SER A 4 -3.00 19.55 -11.91
C SER A 4 -1.96 19.66 -10.79
N VAL A 5 -0.98 20.55 -10.95
CA VAL A 5 0.06 20.77 -9.92
C VAL A 5 -0.56 21.21 -8.59
N GLN A 6 -1.61 22.03 -8.64
CA GLN A 6 -2.31 22.51 -7.44
C GLN A 6 -3.06 21.38 -6.71
N ALA A 7 -3.63 20.41 -7.44
CA ALA A 7 -4.28 19.25 -6.83
C ALA A 7 -3.25 18.37 -6.12
N ARG A 8 -2.10 18.12 -6.76
CA ARG A 8 -0.98 17.37 -6.13
C ARG A 8 -0.41 18.07 -4.91
N GLN A 9 -0.25 19.39 -4.95
CA GLN A 9 0.22 20.16 -3.79
C GLN A 9 -0.75 20.09 -2.60
N ARG A 10 -2.06 20.19 -2.85
CA ARG A 10 -3.07 20.01 -1.79
C ARG A 10 -3.11 18.57 -1.28
N GLY A 11 -3.05 17.60 -2.19
CA GLY A 11 -3.03 16.17 -1.85
C GLY A 11 -1.82 15.76 -1.02
N ALA A 12 -0.68 16.44 -1.18
CA ALA A 12 0.49 16.22 -0.34
C ALA A 12 0.23 16.46 1.16
N TYR A 13 -0.66 17.40 1.52
CA TYR A 13 -0.97 17.73 2.91
C TYR A 13 -2.29 17.11 3.41
N ASN A 14 -3.06 16.49 2.52
CA ASN A 14 -4.28 15.77 2.87
C ASN A 14 -4.25 14.38 2.24
N PHE A 15 -3.67 13.43 2.98
CA PHE A 15 -3.50 12.05 2.53
C PHE A 15 -4.83 11.38 2.18
N SER A 16 -5.86 11.57 3.02
CA SER A 16 -7.16 10.91 2.85
C SER A 16 -7.79 11.24 1.51
N ASP A 17 -7.91 12.53 1.19
CA ASP A 17 -8.59 12.98 -0.03
C ASP A 17 -7.78 12.59 -1.28
N HIS A 18 -6.45 12.67 -1.20
CA HIS A 18 -5.61 12.25 -2.32
C HIS A 18 -5.69 10.74 -2.58
N TYR A 19 -5.69 9.94 -1.51
CA TYR A 19 -5.85 8.49 -1.61
C TYR A 19 -7.21 8.10 -2.20
N ASP A 20 -8.30 8.73 -1.75
CA ASP A 20 -9.63 8.49 -2.28
C ASP A 20 -9.72 8.82 -3.79
N ASN A 21 -9.15 9.96 -4.19
CA ASN A 21 -9.08 10.37 -5.59
C ASN A 21 -8.27 9.38 -6.44
N LEU A 22 -7.12 8.90 -5.94
CA LEU A 22 -6.32 7.92 -6.65
C LEU A 22 -7.01 6.55 -6.76
N CYS A 23 -7.73 6.12 -5.72
CA CYS A 23 -8.57 4.93 -5.80
C CYS A 23 -9.61 5.07 -6.93
N ALA A 24 -10.32 6.20 -7.00
CA ALA A 24 -11.29 6.46 -8.06
C ALA A 24 -10.65 6.50 -9.47
N LEU A 25 -9.46 7.10 -9.61
CA LEU A 25 -8.75 7.19 -10.89
C LEU A 25 -8.13 5.86 -11.35
N GLN A 26 -8.00 4.88 -10.45
CA GLN A 26 -7.30 3.61 -10.69
C GLN A 26 -8.22 2.40 -10.51
N ASP A 27 -9.54 2.61 -10.57
CA ASP A 27 -10.56 1.56 -10.44
C ASP A 27 -10.39 0.69 -9.18
N SER A 28 -10.01 1.32 -8.07
CA SER A 28 -9.86 0.69 -6.74
C SER A 28 -10.82 1.35 -5.74
N VAL A 29 -11.08 0.66 -4.63
CA VAL A 29 -11.93 1.16 -3.54
C VAL A 29 -11.06 1.51 -2.34
N PRO A 30 -11.26 2.68 -1.69
CA PRO A 30 -10.51 3.06 -0.51
C PRO A 30 -10.61 2.00 0.59
N LEU A 31 -9.45 1.52 1.06
CA LEU A 31 -9.40 0.50 2.11
C LEU A 31 -9.56 1.15 3.50
N PRO A 32 -10.48 0.68 4.36
CA PRO A 32 -10.63 1.21 5.71
C PRO A 32 -9.34 1.14 6.52
N SER A 33 -8.53 0.09 6.33
CA SER A 33 -7.24 -0.08 7.00
C SER A 33 -6.22 1.00 6.65
N VAL A 34 -6.31 1.62 5.46
CA VAL A 34 -5.44 2.73 5.06
C VAL A 34 -5.85 4.02 5.78
N LYS A 35 -7.13 4.17 6.11
CA LYS A 35 -7.69 5.38 6.72
C LYS A 35 -7.77 5.34 8.25
N ALA A 36 -7.60 4.16 8.85
CA ALA A 36 -7.88 3.88 10.26
C ALA A 36 -7.15 4.79 11.26
N HIS A 37 -5.91 5.20 10.96
CA HIS A 37 -5.05 5.96 11.89
C HIS A 37 -4.59 7.32 11.34
N LEU A 38 -5.25 7.83 10.30
CA LEU A 38 -4.85 9.09 9.66
C LEU A 38 -5.00 10.30 10.59
N ALA A 39 -5.95 10.27 11.52
CA ALA A 39 -6.12 11.33 12.53
C ALA A 39 -4.90 11.46 13.46
N GLN A 40 -4.16 10.36 13.68
CA GLN A 40 -2.91 10.35 14.43
C GLN A 40 -1.70 10.65 13.54
N GLY A 41 -1.91 10.92 12.25
CA GLY A 41 -0.83 11.07 11.27
C GLY A 41 -0.12 9.75 10.97
N VAL A 42 -0.80 8.61 11.13
CA VAL A 42 -0.19 7.29 11.00
C VAL A 42 -0.85 6.46 9.91
N ILE A 43 -0.02 5.76 9.15
CA ILE A 43 -0.44 4.58 8.38
C ILE A 43 0.14 3.35 9.04
N ASP A 44 -0.73 2.37 9.33
CA ASP A 44 -0.32 1.07 9.84
C ASP A 44 -1.04 -0.05 9.08
N LEU A 45 -0.31 -0.70 8.17
CA LEU A 45 -0.86 -1.67 7.22
C LEU A 45 -0.33 -3.07 7.49
N ASN A 46 -1.26 -4.03 7.53
CA ASN A 46 -0.94 -5.42 7.26
C ASN A 46 -0.91 -5.64 5.74
N GLY A 47 0.30 -5.65 5.18
CA GLY A 47 0.55 -5.83 3.75
C GLY A 47 0.10 -7.18 3.20
N ASP A 48 -0.11 -8.18 4.05
CA ASP A 48 -0.59 -9.49 3.61
C ASP A 48 -2.05 -9.46 3.13
N ARG A 49 -2.82 -8.46 3.60
CA ARG A 49 -4.25 -8.32 3.31
C ARG A 49 -4.53 -7.38 2.14
N ILE A 50 -3.50 -6.79 1.54
CA ILE A 50 -3.63 -5.81 0.44
C ILE A 50 -3.52 -6.54 -0.89
N ARG A 51 -4.52 -6.36 -1.76
CA ARG A 51 -4.50 -6.96 -3.11
C ARG A 51 -3.49 -6.22 -3.98
N LEU A 52 -2.99 -6.90 -5.02
CA LEU A 52 -1.98 -6.34 -5.91
C LEU A 52 -2.40 -4.98 -6.49
N THR A 53 -3.66 -4.86 -6.94
CA THR A 53 -4.22 -3.64 -7.53
C THR A 53 -4.30 -2.47 -6.55
N ASP A 54 -4.57 -2.77 -5.27
CA ASP A 54 -4.77 -1.75 -4.24
C ASP A 54 -3.46 -1.13 -3.75
N TRP A 55 -2.30 -1.74 -4.07
CA TRP A 55 -1.00 -1.12 -3.79
C TRP A 55 -0.73 0.13 -4.60
N GLN A 56 -1.27 0.22 -5.82
CA GLN A 56 -1.02 1.35 -6.72
C GLN A 56 -1.46 2.70 -6.11
N PRO A 57 -2.71 2.87 -5.62
CA PRO A 57 -3.14 4.13 -5.02
C PRO A 57 -2.44 4.39 -3.69
N ILE A 58 -2.15 3.35 -2.90
CA ILE A 58 -1.42 3.47 -1.62
C ILE A 58 0.00 4.04 -1.85
N ILE A 59 0.77 3.42 -2.74
CA ILE A 59 2.16 3.80 -3.02
C ILE A 59 2.22 5.22 -3.60
N ASN A 60 1.31 5.55 -4.51
CA ASN A 60 1.26 6.87 -5.12
C ASN A 60 0.91 7.96 -4.08
N SER A 61 0.01 7.66 -3.14
CA SER A 61 -0.35 8.58 -2.07
C SER A 61 0.81 8.82 -1.11
N ILE A 62 1.51 7.75 -0.71
CA ILE A 62 2.70 7.83 0.15
C ILE A 62 3.78 8.69 -0.51
N LYS A 63 4.02 8.50 -1.81
CA LYS A 63 5.10 9.16 -2.56
C LYS A 63 5.05 10.69 -2.51
N ILE A 64 3.87 11.29 -2.42
CA ILE A 64 3.74 12.76 -2.38
C ILE A 64 3.37 13.29 -0.99
N ASN A 65 3.11 12.40 -0.03
CA ASN A 65 2.62 12.79 1.28
C ASN A 65 3.67 13.56 2.07
N LYS A 66 3.20 14.61 2.74
CA LYS A 66 3.95 15.46 3.68
C LYS A 66 3.25 15.60 5.04
N SER A 67 2.11 14.93 5.23
CA SER A 67 1.26 15.07 6.43
C SER A 67 1.44 13.93 7.44
N LEU A 68 1.67 12.70 6.97
CA LEU A 68 1.91 11.56 7.87
C LEU A 68 3.24 11.69 8.62
N GLN A 69 3.19 11.38 9.91
CA GLN A 69 4.33 11.35 10.82
C GLN A 69 4.99 9.97 10.85
N PHE A 70 4.20 8.90 10.66
CA PHE A 70 4.69 7.53 10.74
C PHE A 70 3.99 6.63 9.73
N ILE A 71 4.75 5.76 9.08
CA ILE A 71 4.25 4.76 8.14
C ILE A 71 4.84 3.40 8.50
N ALA A 72 3.98 2.47 8.87
CA ALA A 72 4.30 1.07 9.09
C ALA A 72 3.59 0.19 8.05
N VAL A 73 4.36 -0.71 7.44
CA VAL A 73 3.85 -1.77 6.57
C VAL A 73 4.45 -3.07 7.04
N ARG A 74 3.63 -3.99 7.55
CA ARG A 74 4.05 -5.27 8.13
C ARG A 74 3.54 -6.44 7.32
N SER A 75 4.35 -7.49 7.21
CA SER A 75 3.97 -8.77 6.64
C SER A 75 4.27 -9.85 7.67
N TYR A 76 3.31 -10.73 7.89
CA TYR A 76 3.36 -11.87 8.80
C TYR A 76 3.44 -13.20 8.02
N TYR A 77 3.52 -13.14 6.69
CA TYR A 77 3.69 -14.30 5.84
C TYR A 77 5.03 -14.99 6.10
N GLN A 78 4.97 -16.27 6.48
CA GLN A 78 6.13 -17.13 6.62
C GLN A 78 6.23 -18.08 5.43
N ILE A 79 7.45 -18.26 4.92
CA ILE A 79 7.71 -19.28 3.89
C ILE A 79 7.57 -20.65 4.58
N PRO A 80 6.72 -21.55 4.09
CA PRO A 80 6.56 -22.87 4.68
C PRO A 80 7.84 -23.69 4.52
N PRO A 81 8.19 -24.53 5.50
CA PRO A 81 9.31 -25.46 5.38
C PRO A 81 9.11 -26.43 4.21
N GLU A 82 10.21 -26.86 3.58
CA GLU A 82 10.19 -27.66 2.35
C GLU A 82 9.74 -29.11 2.54
N GLU A 83 9.57 -29.57 3.78
CA GLU A 83 9.22 -30.95 4.14
C GLU A 83 7.88 -31.41 3.57
N ASP A 84 6.97 -30.49 3.22
CA ASP A 84 5.67 -30.78 2.64
C ASP A 84 5.47 -30.01 1.33
N ALA A 85 6.06 -30.53 0.25
CA ALA A 85 6.11 -29.89 -1.07
C ALA A 85 4.72 -29.47 -1.61
N LYS A 86 3.66 -30.23 -1.30
CA LYS A 86 2.27 -29.91 -1.71
C LYS A 86 1.75 -28.69 -0.94
N ARG A 87 1.94 -28.67 0.37
CA ARG A 87 1.57 -27.53 1.23
C ARG A 87 2.39 -26.28 0.89
N ALA A 88 3.68 -26.45 0.64
CA ALA A 88 4.58 -25.39 0.23
C ALA A 88 4.15 -24.76 -1.12
N ALA A 89 3.76 -25.57 -2.10
CA ALA A 89 3.25 -25.09 -3.39
C ALA A 89 1.95 -24.29 -3.24
N ILE A 90 1.00 -24.75 -2.42
CA ILE A 90 -0.27 -24.03 -2.17
C ILE A 90 0.00 -22.67 -1.50
N LEU A 91 0.86 -22.64 -0.48
CA LEU A 91 1.17 -21.42 0.25
C LEU A 91 1.99 -20.44 -0.59
N LYS A 92 2.91 -20.93 -1.45
CA LYS A 92 3.59 -20.10 -2.47
C LYS A 92 2.58 -19.47 -3.45
N ARG A 93 1.52 -20.18 -3.86
CA ARG A 93 0.44 -19.60 -4.69
C ARG A 93 -0.37 -18.52 -3.95
N LYS A 94 -0.39 -18.58 -2.62
CA LYS A 94 -1.03 -17.58 -1.75
C LYS A 94 -0.05 -16.52 -1.23
N MET A 95 1.15 -16.43 -1.83
CA MET A 95 2.14 -15.43 -1.43
C MET A 95 1.53 -14.02 -1.56
N PRO A 96 1.53 -13.22 -0.49
CA PRO A 96 0.98 -11.89 -0.56
C PRO A 96 1.77 -10.98 -1.49
N SER A 97 1.06 -10.05 -2.10
CA SER A 97 1.60 -9.09 -3.09
C SER A 97 2.77 -8.27 -2.54
N ILE A 98 2.77 -7.95 -1.23
CA ILE A 98 3.87 -7.24 -0.55
C ILE A 98 5.20 -8.00 -0.60
N ARG A 99 5.20 -9.33 -0.78
CA ARG A 99 6.41 -10.14 -0.90
C ARG A 99 6.98 -10.16 -2.33
N SER A 100 6.26 -9.61 -3.31
CA SER A 100 6.78 -9.48 -4.66
C SER A 100 7.90 -8.44 -4.74
N LYS A 101 8.87 -8.67 -5.65
CA LYS A 101 9.99 -7.75 -5.89
C LYS A 101 9.49 -6.38 -6.35
N GLU A 102 8.46 -6.36 -7.19
CA GLU A 102 7.89 -5.13 -7.73
C GLU A 102 7.29 -4.24 -6.62
N ILE A 103 6.37 -4.79 -5.82
CA ILE A 103 5.71 -4.02 -4.77
C ILE A 103 6.71 -3.55 -3.71
N THR A 104 7.61 -4.43 -3.27
CA THR A 104 8.67 -4.05 -2.31
C THR A 104 9.51 -2.90 -2.86
N HIS A 105 9.97 -2.97 -4.11
CA HIS A 105 10.80 -1.92 -4.71
C HIS A 105 10.06 -0.58 -4.81
N ARG A 106 8.80 -0.61 -5.25
CA ARG A 106 7.97 0.58 -5.42
C ARG A 106 7.64 1.23 -4.08
N LEU A 107 7.31 0.43 -3.05
CA LEU A 107 7.05 0.92 -1.70
C LEU A 107 8.30 1.58 -1.11
N MET A 108 9.47 0.92 -1.20
CA MET A 108 10.72 1.49 -0.72
C MET A 108 11.10 2.80 -1.41
N LYS A 109 10.78 2.95 -2.70
CA LYS A 109 10.97 4.22 -3.42
C LYS A 109 10.02 5.33 -2.97
N ALA A 110 8.81 4.99 -2.54
CA ALA A 110 7.83 5.97 -2.07
C ALA A 110 8.11 6.44 -0.64
N LEU A 111 8.81 5.65 0.17
CA LEU A 111 9.18 5.97 1.55
C LEU A 111 10.47 6.80 1.70
N LYS A 112 11.15 7.12 0.60
CA LYS A 112 12.35 7.99 0.60
C LYS A 112 11.95 9.45 0.57
#